data_AF-A0A520G0N5-F1
#
_entry.id   AF-A0A520G0N5-F1
#
_cell.length_a   1.000
_cell.length_b   1.000
_cell.length_c   1.000
_cell.angle_alpha   90.00
_cell.angle_beta   90.00
_cell.angle_gamma   90.00
#
_symmetry.space_group_name_H-M   'P 1'
#
loop_
_entity.id
_entity.type
_entity.pdbx_description
1 polymer ?
#
loop_
_entity_poly.entity_id
_entity_poly.type
_entity_poly.pdbx_seq_one_letter_code
_entity_poly.pdbx_strand_id
1 'polypeptide(L)'
;MTERSTGTNVALRFTKMHGAGNDFVVVDLRDGTPPPHASLAARLADRHFGVGCDQILTIEAARSAGAVASYRIWNADGSGSQQCGNGARCVAAWLVRDGAAHGDRFELDSPLATHEVQRLGGDRYSIAMGVPRFDPALIPL
;
A
#
# COMPACT_ATOMS: atom_id res chain seq x y z
N MET A 1 3.57 28.98 -29.11
CA MET A 1 3.65 27.60 -29.62
C MET A 1 4.35 26.77 -28.55
N THR A 2 3.56 26.19 -27.66
CA THR A 2 4.03 25.26 -26.62
C THR A 2 3.06 24.09 -26.67
N GLU A 3 3.59 22.95 -27.08
CA GLU A 3 2.88 21.72 -27.35
C GLU A 3 2.13 21.26 -26.10
N ARG A 4 0.80 21.16 -26.20
CA ARG A 4 0.02 20.41 -25.22
C ARG A 4 0.29 18.94 -25.49
N SER A 5 1.01 18.30 -24.57
CA SER A 5 1.14 16.85 -24.55
C SER A 5 -0.26 16.23 -24.62
N THR A 6 -0.56 15.57 -25.74
CA THR A 6 -1.74 14.71 -25.90
C THR A 6 -1.49 13.41 -25.15
N GLY A 7 -1.42 13.50 -23.82
CA GLY A 7 -1.44 12.33 -22.96
C GLY A 7 -2.84 11.73 -23.00
N THR A 8 -2.96 10.47 -23.41
CA THR A 8 -4.17 9.67 -23.22
C THR A 8 -4.59 9.80 -21.76
N ASN A 9 -5.82 10.26 -21.51
CA ASN A 9 -6.37 10.36 -20.16
C ASN A 9 -6.68 8.94 -19.68
N VAL A 10 -5.67 8.23 -19.18
CA VAL A 10 -5.81 6.87 -18.66
C VAL A 10 -6.51 6.95 -17.30
N ALA A 11 -7.71 6.38 -17.21
CA ALA A 11 -8.43 6.28 -15.96
C ALA A 11 -7.70 5.31 -15.02
N LEU A 12 -7.31 5.79 -13.83
CA LEU A 12 -6.70 4.97 -12.79
C LEU A 12 -7.79 4.27 -11.97
N ARG A 13 -7.84 2.94 -11.98
CA ARG A 13 -8.74 2.17 -11.11
C ARG A 13 -8.12 2.07 -9.72
N PHE A 14 -8.94 2.23 -8.70
CA PHE A 14 -8.50 2.14 -7.30
C PHE A 14 -9.61 1.60 -6.40
N THR A 15 -9.22 1.15 -5.21
CA THR A 15 -10.14 0.80 -4.12
C THR A 15 -9.91 1.74 -2.94
N LYS A 16 -10.98 2.30 -2.38
CA LYS A 16 -10.89 3.08 -1.14
C LYS A 16 -11.08 2.16 0.07
N MET A 17 -10.15 2.21 1.03
CA MET A 17 -10.21 1.38 2.24
C MET A 17 -9.80 2.21 3.46
N HIS A 18 -10.15 1.76 4.66
CA HIS A 18 -9.59 2.32 5.89
C HIS A 18 -9.33 1.22 6.91
N GLY A 19 -8.38 1.46 7.81
CA GLY A 19 -8.05 0.59 8.92
C GLY A 19 -7.89 1.40 10.20
N ALA A 20 -8.78 1.20 11.17
CA ALA A 20 -8.79 1.93 12.45
C ALA A 20 -8.78 3.47 12.29
N GLY A 21 -9.45 3.98 11.26
CA GLY A 21 -9.60 5.41 10.97
C GLY A 21 -8.57 5.99 10.00
N ASN A 22 -7.45 5.30 9.76
CA ASN A 22 -6.48 5.68 8.75
C ASN A 22 -6.94 5.20 7.37
N ASP A 23 -7.14 6.12 6.41
CA ASP A 23 -7.75 5.82 5.12
C ASP A 23 -6.78 5.84 3.93
N PHE A 24 -7.06 4.99 2.96
CA PHE A 24 -6.15 4.65 1.87
C PHE A 24 -6.84 4.65 0.51
N VAL A 25 -6.09 5.07 -0.50
CA VAL A 25 -6.34 4.72 -1.90
C VAL A 25 -5.44 3.54 -2.25
N VAL A 26 -6.01 2.40 -2.61
CA VAL A 26 -5.29 1.17 -2.97
C VAL A 26 -5.31 1.00 -4.49
N VAL A 27 -4.14 0.82 -5.09
CA VAL A 27 -3.96 0.66 -6.54
C VAL A 27 -3.23 -0.66 -6.79
N ASP A 28 -3.81 -1.53 -7.61
CA ASP A 28 -3.14 -2.74 -8.08
C ASP A 28 -2.30 -2.44 -9.32
N LEU A 29 -1.02 -2.78 -9.25
CA LEU A 29 -0.02 -2.58 -10.29
C LEU A 29 0.65 -3.89 -10.71
N ARG A 30 0.11 -5.04 -10.28
CA ARG A 30 0.64 -6.37 -10.65
C ARG A 30 0.51 -6.66 -12.16
N ASP A 31 -0.28 -5.87 -12.89
CA ASP A 31 -0.38 -5.91 -14.35
C ASP A 31 0.79 -5.23 -15.08
N GLY A 32 1.75 -4.67 -14.34
CA GLY A 32 2.92 -3.96 -14.88
C GLY A 32 2.72 -2.47 -15.07
N THR A 33 1.57 -1.92 -14.65
CA THR A 33 1.36 -0.46 -14.59
C THR A 33 2.43 0.18 -13.70
N PRO A 34 3.09 1.27 -14.13
CA PRO A 34 4.11 1.91 -13.32
C PRO A 34 3.49 2.56 -12.06
N PRO A 35 4.24 2.59 -10.93
CA PRO A 35 3.77 3.28 -9.73
C PRO A 35 3.61 4.79 -9.98
N PRO A 36 2.71 5.45 -9.22
CA PRO A 36 2.50 6.88 -9.36
C PRO A 36 3.79 7.65 -9.02
N HIS A 37 4.04 8.74 -9.74
CA HIS A 37 5.02 9.73 -9.29
C HIS A 37 4.52 10.41 -7.99
N ALA A 38 5.44 10.95 -7.19
CA ALA A 38 5.12 11.66 -5.95
C ALA A 38 4.07 12.76 -6.14
N SER A 39 4.15 13.52 -7.25
CA SER A 39 3.17 14.57 -7.57
C SER A 39 1.76 14.02 -7.84
N LEU A 40 1.65 12.83 -8.43
CA LEU A 40 0.35 12.18 -8.63
C LEU A 40 -0.18 11.64 -7.30
N ALA A 41 0.66 11.02 -6.49
CA ALA A 41 0.28 10.56 -5.15
C ALA A 41 -0.26 11.74 -4.30
N ALA A 42 0.45 12.86 -4.25
CA ALA A 42 0.01 14.04 -3.52
C ALA A 42 -1.34 14.59 -4.04
N ARG A 43 -1.53 14.63 -5.36
CA ARG A 43 -2.81 15.05 -5.97
C ARG A 43 -3.96 14.09 -5.67
N LEU A 44 -3.70 12.79 -5.61
CA LEU A 44 -4.72 11.80 -5.24
C LEU A 44 -5.09 11.92 -3.76
N ALA A 45 -4.12 12.21 -2.90
CA ALA A 45 -4.31 12.35 -1.46
C ALA A 45 -5.04 13.64 -1.05
N ASP A 46 -5.00 14.69 -1.87
CA ASP A 46 -5.72 15.93 -1.59
C ASP A 46 -7.23 15.66 -1.35
N ARG A 47 -7.74 16.13 -0.20
CA ARG A 47 -9.11 15.85 0.24
C ARG A 47 -10.18 16.72 -0.42
N HIS A 48 -9.80 17.81 -1.06
CA HIS A 48 -10.73 18.75 -1.68
C HIS A 48 -10.79 18.59 -3.20
N PHE A 49 -9.65 18.31 -3.82
CA PHE A 49 -9.47 18.26 -5.26
C PHE A 49 -9.03 16.88 -5.77
N GLY A 50 -8.73 15.95 -4.87
CA GLY A 50 -8.39 14.57 -5.17
C GLY A 50 -9.43 13.57 -4.68
N VAL A 51 -8.99 12.33 -4.47
CA VAL A 51 -9.81 11.27 -3.86
C VAL A 51 -9.81 11.41 -2.33
N GLY A 52 -8.77 12.03 -1.76
CA GLY A 52 -8.69 12.41 -0.36
C GLY A 52 -8.37 11.28 0.60
N CYS A 53 -7.10 10.98 0.87
CA CYS A 53 -6.68 9.92 1.82
C CYS A 53 -5.49 10.37 2.67
N ASP A 54 -5.21 9.62 3.73
CA ASP A 54 -3.97 9.77 4.47
C ASP A 54 -2.77 9.25 3.68
N GLN A 55 -2.91 8.10 3.00
CA GLN A 55 -1.84 7.46 2.22
C GLN A 55 -2.37 6.71 0.99
N ILE A 56 -1.52 6.54 -0.03
CA ILE A 56 -1.76 5.67 -1.19
C ILE A 56 -0.97 4.39 -0.99
N LEU A 57 -1.60 3.24 -1.23
CA LEU A 57 -0.97 1.93 -1.22
C LEU A 57 -0.93 1.38 -2.63
N THR A 58 0.25 0.98 -3.10
CA THR A 58 0.39 0.23 -4.36
C THR A 58 0.61 -1.24 -4.05
N ILE A 59 -0.08 -2.13 -4.77
CA ILE A 59 0.11 -3.58 -4.70
C ILE A 59 0.87 -4.00 -5.95
N GLU A 60 1.94 -4.76 -5.76
CA GLU A 60 2.92 -5.06 -6.79
C GLU A 60 3.32 -6.54 -6.73
N ALA A 61 4.03 -7.01 -7.75
CA ALA A 61 4.57 -8.36 -7.76
C ALA A 61 5.42 -8.62 -6.50
N ALA A 62 5.27 -9.81 -5.93
CA ALA A 62 6.06 -10.23 -4.78
C ALA A 62 7.56 -10.14 -5.08
N ARG A 63 8.33 -9.71 -4.08
CA ARG A 63 9.80 -9.67 -4.17
C ARG A 63 10.43 -10.92 -3.57
N SER A 64 9.75 -11.52 -2.60
CA SER A 64 10.15 -12.74 -1.90
C SER A 64 9.37 -13.95 -2.42
N ALA A 65 10.02 -15.12 -2.50
CA ALA A 65 9.41 -16.32 -3.07
C ALA A 65 8.17 -16.84 -2.29
N GLY A 66 8.06 -16.55 -0.99
CA GLY A 66 6.93 -16.95 -0.14
C GLY A 66 5.79 -15.93 -0.08
N ALA A 67 6.01 -14.71 -0.55
CA ALA A 67 5.03 -13.63 -0.46
C ALA A 67 4.01 -13.69 -1.60
N VAL A 68 2.75 -13.35 -1.29
CA VAL A 68 1.68 -13.26 -2.29
C VAL A 68 1.82 -12.00 -3.14
N ALA A 69 2.28 -10.91 -2.53
CA ALA A 69 2.48 -9.63 -3.18
C ALA A 69 3.44 -8.75 -2.37
N SER A 70 3.91 -7.70 -3.01
CA SER A 70 4.59 -6.58 -2.37
C SER A 70 3.64 -5.39 -2.28
N TYR A 71 3.84 -4.51 -1.30
CA TYR A 71 3.22 -3.19 -1.31
C TYR A 71 4.22 -2.06 -1.09
N ARG A 72 3.87 -0.86 -1.57
CA ARG A 72 4.52 0.40 -1.18
C ARG A 72 3.51 1.36 -0.60
N ILE A 73 4.02 2.33 0.14
CA ILE A 73 3.23 3.36 0.81
C ILE A 73 3.72 4.72 0.33
N TRP A 74 2.78 5.54 -0.11
CA TRP A 74 2.99 6.93 -0.45
C TRP A 74 2.19 7.79 0.52
N ASN A 75 2.86 8.68 1.22
CA ASN A 75 2.23 9.65 2.10
C ASN A 75 1.45 10.70 1.29
N ALA A 76 0.61 11.47 1.96
CA ALA A 76 -0.19 12.52 1.34
C ALA A 76 0.64 13.62 0.65
N ASP A 77 1.91 13.80 1.03
CA ASP A 77 2.86 14.72 0.37
C ASP A 77 3.60 14.08 -0.81
N GLY A 78 3.34 12.80 -1.10
CA GLY A 78 3.99 12.01 -2.14
C GLY A 78 5.30 11.35 -1.73
N SER A 79 5.78 11.55 -0.50
CA SER A 79 6.97 10.87 0.02
C SER A 79 6.67 9.39 0.30
N GLY A 80 7.71 8.53 0.25
CA GLY A 80 7.58 7.11 0.56
C GLY A 80 7.62 6.84 2.07
N SER A 81 6.90 5.82 2.52
CA SER A 81 7.05 5.25 3.87
C SER A 81 7.46 3.78 3.81
N GLN A 82 8.23 3.33 4.80
CA GLN A 82 8.77 1.97 4.85
C GLN A 82 7.78 0.97 5.46
N GLN A 83 6.84 1.43 6.30
CA GLN A 83 5.89 0.54 6.97
C GLN A 83 4.64 1.29 7.44
N CYS A 84 3.49 0.61 7.36
CA CYS A 84 2.21 1.06 7.90
C CYS A 84 1.36 -0.17 8.28
N GLY A 85 1.18 -0.41 9.58
CA GLY A 85 0.42 -1.58 10.06
C GLY A 85 -1.07 -1.53 9.69
N ASN A 86 -1.67 -0.32 9.61
CA ASN A 86 -3.05 -0.15 9.15
C ASN A 86 -3.17 -0.47 7.66
N GLY A 87 -2.24 0.04 6.85
CA GLY A 87 -2.20 -0.18 5.42
C GLY A 87 -1.94 -1.65 5.07
N ALA A 88 -1.04 -2.31 5.79
CA ALA A 88 -0.76 -3.74 5.61
C ALA A 88 -2.02 -4.61 5.82
N ARG A 89 -2.86 -4.28 6.82
CA ARG A 89 -4.17 -4.96 7.00
C ARG A 89 -5.12 -4.70 5.85
N CYS A 90 -5.15 -3.47 5.30
CA CYS A 90 -5.96 -3.17 4.12
C CYS A 90 -5.49 -3.95 2.88
N VAL A 91 -4.17 -4.03 2.64
CA VAL A 91 -3.59 -4.83 1.54
C VAL A 91 -3.93 -6.31 1.71
N ALA A 92 -3.77 -6.85 2.91
CA ALA A 92 -4.14 -8.23 3.23
C ALA A 92 -5.63 -8.51 2.92
N ALA A 93 -6.53 -7.64 3.37
CA ALA A 93 -7.95 -7.76 3.08
C ALA A 93 -8.25 -7.65 1.58
N TRP A 94 -7.56 -6.76 0.88
CA TRP A 94 -7.72 -6.57 -0.56
C TRP A 94 -7.30 -7.82 -1.35
N LEU A 95 -6.15 -8.41 -1.04
CA LEU A 95 -5.63 -9.61 -1.74
C LEU A 95 -6.51 -10.84 -1.53
N VAL A 96 -7.14 -10.98 -0.35
CA VAL A 96 -8.12 -12.04 -0.12
C VAL A 96 -9.39 -11.81 -0.94
N ARG A 97 -9.85 -10.56 -1.06
CA ARG A 97 -11.06 -10.21 -1.84
C ARG A 97 -10.86 -10.35 -3.35
N ASP A 98 -9.66 -10.03 -3.83
CA ASP A 98 -9.25 -10.20 -5.23
C ASP A 98 -9.00 -11.69 -5.58
N GLY A 99 -8.81 -12.54 -4.57
CA GLY A 99 -8.60 -13.97 -4.73
C GLY A 99 -7.15 -14.37 -4.98
N ALA A 100 -6.18 -13.49 -4.73
CA ALA A 100 -4.75 -13.81 -4.83
C ALA A 100 -4.20 -14.48 -3.56
N ALA A 101 -4.76 -14.15 -2.40
CA ALA A 101 -4.40 -14.78 -1.13
C ALA A 101 -5.48 -15.79 -0.71
N HIS A 102 -5.04 -16.98 -0.28
CA HIS A 102 -5.93 -18.07 0.13
C HIS A 102 -5.56 -18.60 1.52
N GLY A 103 -6.52 -19.21 2.20
CA GLY A 103 -6.34 -19.77 3.53
C GLY A 103 -6.25 -18.71 4.64
N ASP A 104 -5.77 -19.13 5.81
CA ASP A 104 -5.72 -18.31 7.02
C ASP A 104 -4.36 -17.64 7.25
N ARG A 105 -3.31 -18.06 6.53
CA ARG A 105 -1.96 -17.51 6.66
C ARG A 105 -1.31 -17.32 5.30
N PHE A 106 -0.61 -16.21 5.13
CA PHE A 106 0.18 -15.89 3.94
C PHE A 106 1.20 -14.79 4.27
N GLU A 107 2.09 -14.46 3.32
CA GLU A 107 3.13 -13.45 3.50
C GLU A 107 2.96 -12.26 2.57
N LEU A 108 3.36 -11.07 3.03
CA LEU A 108 3.41 -9.83 2.25
C LEU A 108 4.75 -9.12 2.41
N ASP A 109 5.28 -8.59 1.31
CA ASP A 109 6.48 -7.75 1.34
C ASP A 109 6.11 -6.28 1.56
N SER A 110 6.58 -5.67 2.66
CA SER A 110 6.65 -4.22 2.82
C SER A 110 8.01 -3.71 2.31
N PRO A 111 8.22 -2.40 2.10
CA PRO A 111 9.54 -1.89 1.75
C PRO A 111 10.66 -2.30 2.72
N LEU A 112 10.33 -2.57 3.98
CA LEU A 112 11.30 -2.92 5.02
C LEU A 112 11.56 -4.43 5.12
N ALA A 113 10.53 -5.27 5.03
CA ALA A 113 10.61 -6.71 5.32
C ALA A 113 9.40 -7.49 4.80
N THR A 114 9.50 -8.82 4.83
CA THR A 114 8.38 -9.74 4.64
C THR A 114 7.65 -9.96 5.97
N HIS A 115 6.32 -9.95 5.92
CA HIS A 115 5.44 -10.04 7.08
C HIS A 115 4.49 -11.23 6.95
N GLU A 116 4.45 -12.08 7.98
CA GLU A 116 3.37 -13.05 8.12
C GLU A 116 2.05 -12.32 8.40
N VAL A 117 1.03 -12.73 7.68
CA VAL A 117 -0.35 -12.28 7.82
C VAL A 117 -1.20 -13.44 8.33
N GLN A 118 -2.02 -13.18 9.33
CA GLN A 118 -3.05 -14.13 9.78
C GLN A 118 -4.44 -13.53 9.61
N ARG A 119 -5.33 -14.28 8.96
CA ARG A 119 -6.76 -13.96 8.91
C ARG A 119 -7.43 -14.42 10.20
N LEU A 120 -8.15 -13.52 10.87
CA LEU A 120 -8.80 -13.78 12.17
C LEU A 120 -10.33 -13.96 12.03
N GLY A 121 -10.81 -14.20 10.81
CA GLY A 121 -12.22 -14.23 10.45
C GLY A 121 -12.85 -12.85 10.27
N GLY A 122 -13.88 -12.78 9.42
CA GLY A 122 -14.46 -11.52 8.95
C GLY A 122 -13.43 -10.68 8.18
N ASP A 123 -13.42 -9.37 8.44
CA ASP A 123 -12.46 -8.39 7.89
C ASP A 123 -11.30 -8.08 8.85
N ARG A 124 -10.94 -9.01 9.74
CA ARG A 124 -9.86 -8.82 10.73
C ARG A 124 -8.60 -9.57 10.35
N TYR A 125 -7.48 -8.86 10.43
CA TYR A 125 -6.16 -9.34 10.04
C TYR A 125 -5.13 -8.98 11.10
N SER A 126 -4.23 -9.93 11.39
CA SER A 126 -3.01 -9.71 12.16
C SER A 126 -1.81 -9.64 11.22
N ILE A 127 -0.88 -8.72 11.48
CA ILE A 127 0.36 -8.55 10.71
C ILE A 127 1.53 -8.69 11.69
N ALA A 128 2.47 -9.60 11.40
CA ALA A 128 3.68 -9.73 12.18
C ALA A 128 4.62 -8.55 11.91
N MET A 129 4.78 -7.65 12.89
CA MET A 129 5.54 -6.40 12.73
C MET A 129 7.03 -6.52 13.08
N GLY A 130 7.50 -7.72 13.42
CA GLY A 130 8.84 -7.96 13.93
C GLY A 130 9.02 -7.54 15.38
N VAL A 131 10.29 -7.53 15.83
CA VAL A 131 10.67 -7.20 17.20
C VAL A 131 11.16 -5.75 17.27
N PRO A 132 10.63 -4.93 18.19
CA PRO A 132 11.12 -3.56 18.37
C PRO A 132 12.61 -3.54 18.76
N ARG A 133 13.35 -2.55 18.24
CA ARG A 133 14.74 -2.29 18.63
C ARG A 133 14.77 -1.17 19.65
N PHE A 134 15.47 -1.41 20.76
CA PHE A 134 15.54 -0.48 21.89
C PHE A 134 16.93 0.12 22.11
N ASP A 135 17.93 -0.29 21.33
CA ASP A 135 19.27 0.31 21.39
C ASP A 135 19.17 1.80 20.98
N PRO A 136 19.47 2.75 21.88
CA PRO A 136 19.36 4.17 21.60
C PRO A 136 20.18 4.61 20.38
N ALA A 137 21.29 3.94 20.08
CA ALA A 137 22.12 4.25 18.91
C ALA A 137 21.41 3.93 17.58
N LEU A 138 20.35 3.13 17.60
CA LEU A 138 19.57 2.71 16.43
C LEU A 138 18.24 3.47 16.29
N ILE A 139 17.93 4.40 17.20
CA ILE A 139 16.70 5.19 17.18
C ILE A 139 17.05 6.56 16.57
N PRO A 140 16.49 6.93 15.40
CA PRO A 140 16.70 8.26 14.83
C PRO A 140 16.19 9.35 15.79
N LEU A 141 16.97 10.42 15.94
CA LEU A 141 16.60 11.63 16.69
C LEU A 141 15.71 12.56 15.85
#